data_AF-A0A4R9PDQ7-F1
#
_entry.id   AF-A0A4R9PDQ7-F1
#
_cell.length_a   1.000
_cell.length_b   1.000
_cell.length_c   1.000
_cell.angle_alpha   90.00
_cell.angle_beta   90.00
_cell.angle_gamma   90.00
#
_symmetry.space_group_name_H-M   'P 1'
#
loop_
_entity.id
_entity.type
_entity.pdbx_description
1 polymer ?
#
loop_
_entity_poly.entity_id
_entity_poly.type
_entity_poly.pdbx_seq_one_letter_code
_entity_poly.pdbx_strand_id
1 'polypeptide(L)'
;DGSATAEALIRFSLLSALSTHNDIPEKASKPFSKDRDGFVLAEGSGALVLESLEAALARGATVLGIMRGCGEKADDFHRTRSKPDGSPAIAAVRAALADAGLGEDE
;
A
#
# COMPACT_ATOMS: atom_id res chain seq x y z
N ASP A 1 5.21 -12.70 -13.61
CA ASP A 1 4.69 -13.67 -12.65
C ASP A 1 4.39 -12.90 -11.37
N GLY A 2 3.11 -12.83 -10.99
CA GLY A 2 2.63 -12.08 -9.82
C GLY A 2 2.07 -12.99 -8.73
N SER A 3 2.40 -14.29 -8.79
CA SER A 3 1.92 -15.30 -7.85
C SER A 3 2.85 -15.43 -6.63
N ALA A 4 2.30 -15.92 -5.53
CA ALA A 4 3.06 -16.29 -4.34
C ALA A 4 3.85 -17.58 -4.60
N THR A 5 5.01 -17.44 -5.27
CA THR A 5 5.85 -18.60 -5.61
C THR A 5 6.72 -19.07 -4.44
N ALA A 6 7.14 -20.33 -4.47
CA ALA A 6 8.09 -20.88 -3.51
C ALA A 6 9.40 -20.09 -3.46
N GLU A 7 9.89 -19.61 -4.61
CA GLU A 7 11.08 -18.77 -4.68
C GLU A 7 10.89 -17.46 -3.92
N ALA A 8 9.77 -16.76 -4.13
CA ALA A 8 9.46 -15.52 -3.42
C ALA A 8 9.38 -15.76 -1.90
N LEU A 9 8.70 -16.82 -1.48
CA LEU A 9 8.57 -17.21 -0.08
C LEU A 9 9.96 -17.43 0.56
N ILE A 10 10.84 -18.19 -0.09
CA ILE A 10 12.21 -18.45 0.38
C ILE A 10 13.00 -17.14 0.48
N ARG A 11 12.97 -16.30 -0.56
CA ARG A 11 13.74 -15.04 -0.57
C ARG A 11 13.30 -14.09 0.54
N PHE A 12 12.00 -13.91 0.77
CA PHE A 12 11.52 -13.06 1.85
C PHE A 12 11.76 -13.66 3.24
N SER A 13 11.74 -15.00 3.38
CA SER A 13 12.14 -15.68 4.61
C SER A 13 13.61 -15.44 4.94
N LEU A 14 14.51 -15.52 3.95
CA LEU A 14 15.94 -15.24 4.12
C LEU A 14 16.26 -13.77 4.48
N LEU A 15 15.34 -12.85 4.16
CA LEU A 15 15.42 -11.45 4.58
C LEU A 15 14.82 -11.19 5.97
N SER A 16 14.30 -12.23 6.64
CA SER A 16 13.52 -12.11 7.88
C SER A 16 12.36 -11.13 7.77
N ALA A 17 11.71 -11.08 6.59
CA ALA A 17 10.63 -10.14 6.31
C ALA A 17 9.23 -10.74 6.56
N LEU A 18 9.12 -12.08 6.54
CA LEU A 18 7.88 -12.81 6.75
C LEU A 18 7.64 -13.08 8.24
N SER A 19 6.36 -13.10 8.63
CA SER A 19 5.98 -13.63 9.95
C SER A 19 6.37 -15.09 10.08
N THR A 20 6.73 -15.50 11.30
CA THR A 20 7.08 -16.88 11.67
C THR A 20 6.01 -17.53 12.55
N HIS A 21 4.87 -16.85 12.75
CA HIS A 21 3.76 -17.31 13.57
C HIS A 21 2.92 -18.39 12.85
N ASN A 22 3.50 -19.57 12.69
CA ASN A 22 2.92 -20.67 11.92
C ASN A 22 1.88 -21.51 12.69
N ASP A 23 1.89 -21.48 14.03
CA ASP A 23 0.99 -22.31 14.85
C ASP A 23 -0.46 -21.83 14.82
N ILE A 24 -0.67 -20.53 14.68
CA ILE A 24 -1.99 -19.88 14.58
C ILE A 24 -1.97 -18.91 13.37
N PRO A 25 -1.89 -19.46 12.13
CA PRO A 25 -1.57 -18.68 10.94
C PRO A 25 -2.61 -17.60 10.61
N GLU A 26 -3.88 -17.81 10.99
CA GLU A 26 -4.95 -16.81 10.86
C GLU A 26 -4.74 -15.55 11.71
N LYS A 27 -3.79 -15.58 12.66
CA LYS A 27 -3.38 -14.43 13.48
C LYS A 27 -1.98 -13.90 13.14
N ALA A 28 -1.34 -14.39 12.08
CA ALA A 28 0.02 -14.00 11.71
C ALA A 28 0.09 -12.55 11.18
N SER A 29 -0.91 -12.10 10.42
CA SER A 29 -0.97 -10.72 9.94
C SER A 29 -1.53 -9.81 11.04
N LYS A 30 -0.63 -9.12 11.76
CA LYS A 30 -0.95 -8.28 12.93
C LYS A 30 -0.32 -6.88 12.85
N PRO A 31 -0.71 -6.04 11.87
CA PRO A 31 -0.16 -4.70 11.70
C PRO A 31 -0.35 -3.86 12.97
N PHE A 32 0.66 -3.05 13.29
CA PHE A 32 0.73 -2.19 14.49
C PHE A 32 0.76 -2.90 15.85
N SER A 33 0.59 -4.22 15.91
CA SER A 33 0.74 -4.95 17.17
C SER A 33 2.17 -4.85 17.72
N LYS A 34 2.28 -4.86 19.06
CA LYS A 34 3.57 -4.86 19.78
C LYS A 34 4.42 -6.07 19.43
N ASP A 35 3.78 -7.21 19.19
CA ASP A 35 4.40 -8.51 18.92
C ASP A 35 4.39 -8.89 17.43
N ARG A 36 4.16 -7.93 16.51
CA ARG A 36 4.30 -8.16 15.07
C ARG A 36 5.73 -8.56 14.71
N ASP A 37 5.89 -9.53 13.80
CA ASP A 37 7.18 -10.14 13.48
C ASP A 37 7.49 -10.23 11.98
N GLY A 38 6.60 -9.72 11.12
CA GLY A 38 6.78 -9.69 9.67
C GLY A 38 5.45 -9.54 8.94
N PHE A 39 5.48 -9.47 7.61
CA PHE A 39 4.26 -9.51 6.81
C PHE A 39 3.88 -10.95 6.44
N VAL A 40 2.64 -11.16 5.98
CA VAL A 40 2.18 -12.44 5.42
C VAL A 40 2.09 -12.31 3.91
N LEU A 41 2.83 -13.15 3.18
CA LEU A 41 2.80 -13.15 1.72
C LEU A 41 1.44 -13.66 1.24
N ALA A 42 0.85 -12.96 0.27
CA ALA A 42 -0.43 -13.29 -0.33
C ALA A 42 -0.39 -13.05 -1.84
N GLU A 43 -1.37 -13.60 -2.55
CA GLU A 43 -1.57 -13.37 -3.98
C GLU A 43 -3.01 -12.89 -4.25
N GLY A 44 -3.19 -12.14 -5.33
CA GLY A 44 -4.45 -11.55 -5.72
C GLY A 44 -4.30 -10.52 -6.84
N SER A 45 -5.41 -10.06 -7.41
CA SER A 45 -5.43 -9.01 -8.43
C SER A 45 -6.64 -8.10 -8.24
N GLY A 46 -6.51 -6.85 -8.67
CA GLY A 46 -7.58 -5.85 -8.69
C GLY A 46 -7.36 -4.85 -9.83
N ALA A 47 -8.45 -4.34 -10.38
CA ALA A 47 -8.44 -3.34 -11.44
C ALA A 47 -9.49 -2.26 -11.16
N LEU A 48 -9.19 -1.03 -11.54
CA LEU A 48 -10.10 0.12 -11.50
C LEU A 48 -10.25 0.67 -12.92
N VAL A 49 -11.45 1.16 -13.24
CA VAL A 49 -11.70 1.90 -14.47
C VAL A 49 -11.80 3.38 -14.12
N LEU A 50 -10.89 4.17 -14.66
CA LEU A 50 -10.88 5.61 -14.50
C LEU A 50 -11.40 6.25 -15.79
N GLU A 51 -12.31 7.19 -15.64
CA GLU A 51 -12.84 8.02 -16.72
C GLU A 51 -13.17 9.42 -16.18
N SER A 52 -13.51 10.36 -17.06
CA SER A 52 -13.97 11.68 -16.60
C SER A 52 -15.34 11.56 -15.92
N LEU A 53 -15.55 12.35 -14.87
CA LEU A 53 -16.83 12.38 -14.16
C LEU A 53 -17.99 12.74 -15.10
N GLU A 54 -17.76 13.67 -16.03
CA GLU A 54 -18.75 14.06 -17.03
C GLU A 54 -19.18 12.87 -17.91
N ALA A 55 -18.22 12.10 -18.44
CA ALA A 55 -18.53 10.94 -19.28
C ALA A 55 -19.25 9.85 -18.49
N ALA A 56 -18.80 9.60 -17.25
CA ALA A 56 -19.44 8.66 -16.33
C ALA A 56 -20.92 9.03 -16.10
N LEU A 57 -21.19 10.30 -15.79
CA LEU A 57 -22.55 10.79 -15.56
C LEU A 57 -23.40 10.76 -16.84
N ALA A 58 -22.85 11.18 -17.97
CA ALA A 58 -23.56 11.22 -19.25
C ALA A 58 -24.05 9.83 -19.69
N ARG A 59 -23.26 8.78 -19.42
CA ARG A 59 -23.63 7.38 -19.72
C ARG A 59 -24.36 6.67 -18.57
N GLY A 60 -24.64 7.36 -17.46
CA GLY A 60 -25.32 6.79 -16.28
C GLY A 60 -24.48 5.74 -15.52
N ALA A 61 -23.16 5.84 -15.56
CA ALA A 61 -22.26 4.95 -14.84
C ALA A 61 -22.36 5.13 -13.32
N THR A 62 -22.22 4.04 -12.57
CA THR A 62 -22.07 4.11 -11.11
C THR A 62 -20.69 4.65 -10.74
N VAL A 63 -20.66 5.81 -10.10
CA VAL A 63 -19.42 6.41 -9.60
C VAL A 63 -19.12 5.84 -8.22
N LEU A 64 -18.02 5.07 -8.11
CA LEU A 64 -17.59 4.47 -6.83
C LEU A 64 -16.80 5.45 -5.96
N GLY A 65 -16.18 6.46 -6.57
CA GLY A 65 -15.39 7.47 -5.89
C GLY A 65 -14.74 8.42 -6.88
N ILE A 66 -14.15 9.51 -6.37
CA ILE A 66 -13.42 10.50 -7.17
C ILE A 66 -11.96 10.46 -6.76
N MET A 67 -11.07 10.19 -7.72
CA MET A 67 -9.63 10.33 -7.51
C MET A 67 -9.27 11.81 -7.60
N ARG A 68 -9.17 12.48 -6.45
CA ARG A 68 -8.99 13.93 -6.35
C ARG A 68 -7.55 14.39 -6.52
N GLY A 69 -6.58 13.59 -6.09
CA GLY A 69 -5.16 13.87 -6.27
C GLY A 69 -4.28 12.66 -5.97
N CYS A 70 -3.02 12.76 -6.35
CA CYS A 70 -1.99 11.75 -6.09
C CYS A 70 -0.66 12.38 -5.66
N GLY A 71 0.17 11.61 -4.97
CA GLY A 71 1.46 12.08 -4.46
C GLY A 71 2.48 10.97 -4.37
N GLU A 72 3.69 11.26 -4.81
CA GLU A 72 4.81 10.31 -4.83
C GLU A 72 6.07 10.96 -4.25
N LYS A 73 6.82 10.18 -3.44
CA LYS A 73 8.18 10.50 -3.02
C LYS A 73 9.07 9.27 -2.94
N ALA A 74 10.32 9.45 -3.33
CA ALA A 74 11.38 8.49 -3.14
C ALA A 74 11.98 8.60 -1.73
N ASP A 75 12.32 7.46 -1.14
CA ASP A 75 13.11 7.37 0.09
C ASP A 75 14.59 7.15 -0.28
N ASP A 76 15.47 8.01 0.22
CA ASP A 76 16.92 8.01 -0.04
C ASP A 76 17.75 7.41 1.11
N PHE A 77 17.13 6.78 2.12
CA PHE A 77 17.85 6.29 3.32
C PHE A 77 18.48 4.92 3.17
N HIS A 78 17.69 3.92 2.77
CA HIS A 78 18.16 2.54 2.69
C HIS A 78 17.30 1.76 1.70
N ARG A 79 17.92 0.80 1.00
CA ARG A 79 17.27 0.05 -0.08
C ARG A 79 15.97 -0.66 0.32
N THR A 80 15.88 -1.14 1.55
CA THR A 80 14.73 -1.93 2.05
C THR A 80 14.16 -1.42 3.38
N ARG A 81 14.76 -0.39 3.98
CA ARG A 81 14.30 0.18 5.25
C ARG A 81 13.86 1.60 4.98
N SER A 82 12.66 1.95 5.41
CA SER A 82 12.19 3.32 5.35
C SER A 82 12.95 4.20 6.34
N LYS A 83 13.02 5.51 6.06
CA LYS A 83 13.49 6.50 7.04
C LYS A 83 12.75 6.35 8.38
N PRO A 84 13.47 6.29 9.51
CA PRO A 84 12.85 6.18 10.83
C PRO A 84 11.92 7.35 11.18
N ASP A 85 12.15 8.53 10.59
CA ASP A 85 11.32 9.71 10.80
C ASP A 85 10.05 9.75 9.93
N GLY A 86 9.91 8.81 8.99
CA GLY A 86 8.77 8.73 8.07
C GLY A 86 8.67 9.89 7.06
N SER A 87 9.69 10.75 6.96
CA SER A 87 9.62 11.98 6.17
C SER A 87 9.22 11.79 4.70
N PRO A 88 9.64 10.74 3.96
CA PRO A 88 9.21 10.55 2.58
C PRO A 88 7.72 10.18 2.47
N ALA A 89 7.22 9.35 3.39
CA ALA A 89 5.81 8.97 3.43
C ALA A 89 4.93 10.18 3.79
N ILE A 90 5.33 10.99 4.78
CA ILE A 90 4.64 12.24 5.14
C ILE A 90 4.60 13.18 3.95
N ALA A 91 5.72 13.34 3.23
CA ALA A 91 5.79 14.21 2.07
C ALA A 91 4.95 13.71 0.88
N ALA A 92 4.85 12.39 0.67
CA ALA A 92 3.98 11.80 -0.35
C ALA A 92 2.49 12.06 -0.04
N VAL A 93 2.07 11.88 1.22
CA VAL A 93 0.69 12.18 1.66
C VAL A 93 0.37 13.66 1.47
N ARG A 94 1.25 14.56 1.92
CA ARG A 94 1.08 16.02 1.74
C ARG A 94 1.00 16.43 0.27
N ALA A 95 1.79 15.81 -0.59
CA ALA A 95 1.73 16.06 -2.03
C ALA A 95 0.37 15.64 -2.61
N ALA A 96 -0.17 14.49 -2.20
CA ALA A 96 -1.49 14.03 -2.64
C ALA A 96 -2.63 14.95 -2.18
N LEU A 97 -2.56 15.46 -0.95
CA LEU A 97 -3.53 16.44 -0.43
C LEU A 97 -3.43 17.77 -1.20
N ALA A 98 -2.22 18.25 -1.46
CA ALA A 98 -1.99 19.47 -2.23
C ALA A 98 -2.51 19.34 -3.67
N ASP A 99 -2.26 18.21 -4.34
CA ASP A 99 -2.80 17.91 -5.68
C ASP A 99 -4.33 17.82 -5.68
N ALA A 100 -4.91 17.29 -4.59
CA ALA A 100 -6.36 17.25 -4.38
C ALA A 100 -6.99 18.61 -4.04
N GLY A 101 -6.17 19.60 -3.67
CA GLY A 101 -6.61 20.90 -3.16
C GLY A 101 -7.27 20.82 -1.78
N LEU A 102 -6.83 19.90 -0.92
CA LEU A 102 -7.38 19.67 0.42
C LEU A 102 -6.37 20.06 1.52
N GLY A 103 -6.88 20.47 2.68
CA GLY A 103 -6.11 20.65 3.91
C GLY A 103 -5.85 19.33 4.66
N GLU A 104 -5.00 19.36 5.69
CA GLU A 104 -4.74 18.18 6.56
C GLU A 104 -5.92 17.84 7.48
N ASP A 105 -6.83 18.81 7.72
CA ASP A 105 -7.98 18.68 8.62
C ASP A 105 -9.30 18.32 7.91
N GLU A 106 -9.28 18.20 6.58
CA GLU A 106 -10.41 17.72 5.75
C GLU A 106 -10.39 16.20 5.61
#